data_AF-A0A392VM26-F1
#
_entry.id   AF-A0A392VM26-F1
#
_cell.length_a   1.000
_cell.length_b   1.000
_cell.length_c   1.000
_cell.angle_alpha   90.00
_cell.angle_beta   90.00
_cell.angle_gamma   90.00
#
_symmetry.space_group_name_H-M   'P 1'
#
loop_
_entity.id
_entity.type
_entity.pdbx_description
1 polymer ?
#
loop_
_entity_poly.entity_id
_entity_poly.type
_entity_poly.pdbx_seq_one_letter_code
_entity_poly.pdbx_strand_id
1 'polypeptide(L)' 'MTAQGERLEQRTIVEKILRSMTPKFNYVVCSIEQSIDVTTLSIEELQSSFLVHEQRMRG' A
#
# COMPACT_ATOMS: atom_id res chain seq x y z
N MET A 1 13.27 -21.90 3.08
CA MET A 1 12.82 -20.74 2.29
C MET A 1 13.41 -19.50 2.91
N THR A 2 14.17 -18.73 2.15
CA THR A 2 14.89 -17.54 2.62
C THR A 2 13.91 -16.38 2.71
N ALA A 3 13.58 -15.92 3.92
CA ALA A 3 12.64 -14.82 4.18
C ALA A 3 12.96 -13.53 3.39
N GLN A 4 14.19 -13.37 2.90
CA GLN A 4 14.58 -12.25 2.04
C GLN A 4 13.89 -12.25 0.66
N GLY A 5 13.60 -13.44 0.10
CA GLY A 5 12.94 -13.56 -1.20
C GLY A 5 11.46 -13.17 -1.15
N GLU A 6 10.75 -13.63 -0.13
CA GLU A 6 9.33 -13.30 0.09
C GLU A 6 9.13 -11.80 0.35
N ARG A 7 10.07 -11.17 1.08
CA ARG A 7 10.03 -9.72 1.33
C ARG A 7 10.20 -8.90 0.04
N LEU A 8 11.04 -9.35 -0.89
CA LEU A 8 11.25 -8.71 -2.19
C LEU A 8 10.00 -8.80 -3.08
N GLU A 9 9.29 -9.94 -3.04
CA GLU A 9 8.02 -10.11 -3.76
C GLU A 9 6.92 -9.20 -3.19
N GLN A 10 6.76 -9.16 -1.86
CA GLN A 10 5.77 -8.29 -1.22
C GLN A 10 5.98 -6.82 -1.57
N ARG A 11 7.22 -6.33 -1.49
CA ARG A 11 7.57 -4.97 -1.90
C ARG A 11 7.17 -4.69 -3.35
N THR A 12 7.51 -5.61 -4.26
CA THR A 12 7.20 -5.46 -5.69
C THR A 12 5.69 -5.40 -5.94
N ILE A 13 4.91 -6.17 -5.18
CA ILE A 13 3.45 -6.18 -5.27
C ILE A 13 2.87 -4.86 -4.76
N VAL A 14 3.31 -4.38 -3.59
CA VAL A 14 2.87 -3.10 -3.01
C VAL A 14 3.16 -1.93 -3.94
N GLU A 15 4.38 -1.85 -4.49
CA GLU A 15 4.77 -0.81 -5.46
C GLU A 15 3.90 -0.86 -6.73
N LYS A 16 3.60 -2.06 -7.25
CA LYS A 16 2.70 -2.22 -8.40
C LYS A 16 1.27 -1.76 -8.11
N ILE A 17 0.74 -2.10 -6.93
CA ILE A 17 -0.61 -1.68 -6.51
C ILE A 17 -0.67 -0.16 -6.48
N LEU A 18 0.23 0.48 -5.72
CA LEU A 18 0.27 1.94 -5.58
C LEU A 18 0.43 2.63 -6.95
N ARG A 19 1.28 2.10 -7.83
CA ARG A 19 1.47 2.62 -9.19
C ARG A 19 0.24 2.44 -10.10
N SER A 20 -0.54 1.38 -9.89
CA SER A 20 -1.76 1.10 -10.65
C SER A 20 -3.00 1.85 -10.13
N MET A 21 -2.89 2.51 -8.98
CA MET A 21 -4.00 3.28 -8.41
C MET A 21 -4.39 4.44 -9.34
N THR A 22 -5.69 4.71 -9.41
CA THR A 22 -6.19 5.86 -10.17
C THR A 22 -5.84 7.19 -9.47
N PRO A 23 -5.69 8.31 -10.21
CA PRO A 23 -5.32 9.61 -9.64
C PRO A 23 -6.22 10.09 -8.49
N LYS A 24 -7.47 9.61 -8.43
CA LYS A 24 -8.42 9.87 -7.35
C LYS A 24 -7.89 9.42 -5.97
N PHE A 25 -7.00 8.44 -5.94
CA PHE A 25 -6.38 7.94 -4.72
C PHE A 25 -4.97 8.50 -4.47
N ASN A 26 -4.50 9.47 -5.26
CA ASN A 26 -3.18 10.08 -5.06
C ASN A 26 -2.99 10.64 -3.65
N TYR A 27 -4.05 11.18 -3.04
CA TYR A 27 -4.01 11.63 -1.64
C TYR A 27 -3.71 10.48 -0.66
N VAL A 28 -4.33 9.31 -0.89
CA VAL A 28 -4.12 8.11 -0.06
C VAL A 28 -2.73 7.55 -0.29
N VAL A 29 -2.28 7.45 -1.54
CA VAL A 29 -0.92 7.02 -1.90
C VAL A 29 0.12 7.92 -1.23
N CYS A 30 -0.01 9.24 -1.36
CA CYS A 30 0.90 10.21 -0.76
C CYS A 30 0.89 10.13 0.77
N SER A 31 -0.29 9.92 1.39
CA SER A 31 -0.39 9.71 2.84
C SER A 31 0.33 8.43 3.28
N ILE A 32 0.20 7.34 2.53
CA ILE A 32 0.88 6.08 2.82
C ILE A 32 2.39 6.25 2.70
N GLU A 33 2.87 6.84 1.60
CA GLU A 33 4.31 7.09 1.38
C GLU A 33 4.92 8.01 2.45
N GLN A 34 4.14 8.96 2.99
CA GLN A 34 4.60 9.86 4.04
C GLN A 34 4.53 9.27 5.46
N SER A 35 3.55 8.41 5.72
CA SER A 35 3.30 7.87 7.07
C SER A 35 3.92 6.50 7.32
N ILE A 36 4.17 5.72 6.26
CA ILE A 36 4.66 4.35 6.36
C ILE A 36 5.73 4.09 5.29
N ASP A 37 6.81 3.40 5.68
CA ASP A 37 7.79 2.93 4.74
C ASP A 37 7.23 1.78 3.89
N VAL A 38 6.95 2.08 2.61
CA VAL A 38 6.46 1.15 1.58
C VAL A 38 7.37 -0.06 1.36
N THR A 39 8.65 0.01 1.77
CA THR A 39 9.58 -1.13 1.71
C THR A 39 9.43 -2.13 2.87
N THR A 40 8.69 -1.73 3.91
CA THR A 40 8.33 -2.57 5.06
C THR A 40 6.84 -2.89 5.12
N LEU A 41 6.02 -2.16 4.36
CA LEU A 41 4.57 -2.31 4.34
C LEU A 41 4.17 -3.70 3.81
N SER A 42 3.37 -4.42 4.60
CA SER A 42 2.77 -5.67 4.17
C SER A 42 1.54 -5.44 3.28
N ILE A 43 1.17 -6.45 2.49
CA ILE A 43 -0.03 -6.39 1.64
C ILE A 43 -1.30 -6.24 2.50
N GLU A 44 -1.33 -6.87 3.67
CA GLU A 44 -2.46 -6.85 4.59
C GLU A 44 -2.67 -5.44 5.19
N GLU A 45 -1.59 -4.77 5.61
CA GLU A 45 -1.64 -3.40 6.09
C GLU A 45 -2.06 -2.42 4.98
N LEU A 46 -1.54 -2.62 3.76
CA LEU A 46 -1.94 -1.82 2.61
C LEU A 46 -3.45 -1.93 2.33
N GLN A 47 -3.99 -3.16 2.34
CA GLN A 47 -5.42 -3.40 2.15
C GLN A 47 -6.26 -2.77 3.26
N SER A 48 -5.84 -2.92 4.53
CA SER A 48 -6.52 -2.32 5.68
C SER A 48 -6.57 -0.79 5.58
N SER A 49 -5.45 -0.16 5.19
CA SER A 49 -5.38 1.29 4.98
C SER A 49 -6.34 1.75 3.89
N PHE A 50 -6.38 1.05 2.75
CA PHE A 50 -7.31 1.39 1.68
C PHE A 50 -8.77 1.25 2.11
N LEU A 51 -9.13 0.18 2.82
CA LEU A 51 -10.48 -0.05 3.29
C LEU A 51 -10.97 1.08 4.22
N VAL A 52 -10.12 1.51 5.16
CA VAL A 52 -10.44 2.61 6.08
C VAL A 52 -10.61 3.93 5.32
N HIS A 53 -9.76 4.20 4.33
CA HIS A 53 -9.88 5.41 3.51
C HIS A 53 -11.14 5.40 2.63
N GLU A 54 -11.51 4.26 2.05
CA GLU A 54 -12.76 4.11 1.30
C GLU A 54 -13.98 4.35 2.18
N GLN A 55 -13.99 3.78 3.39
CA GLN A 55 -15.08 4.01 4.35
C GLN A 55 -15.22 5.49 4.74
N ARG A 56 -14.09 6.17 4.94
CA ARG A 56 -14.09 7.62 5.24
C ARG A 56 -14.54 8.48 4.06
N MET A 57 -14.25 8.07 2.82
CA MET A 57 -14.68 8.79 1.62
C MET A 57 -16.13 8.53 1.22
N ARG A 58 -16.71 7.41 1.66
CA ARG A 58 -18.14 7.08 1.45
C ARG A 58 -19.05 7.61 2.57
N GLY A 59 -18.47 8.12 3.67
CA GLY A 59 -19.16 8.74 4.79
C GLY A 59 -19.45 10.22 4.59
#